data_AF-A0A6J3BCI8-F1
#
_entry.id   AF-A0A6J3BCI8-F1
#
_cell.length_a   1.000
_cell.length_b   1.000
_cell.length_c   1.000
_cell.angle_alpha   90.00
_cell.angle_beta   90.00
_cell.angle_gamma   90.00
#
_symmetry.space_group_name_H-M   'P 1'
#
loop_
_entity.id
_entity.type
_entity.pdbx_description
1 polymer ?
#
loop_
_entity_poly.entity_id
_entity_poly.type
_entity_poly.pdbx_seq_one_letter_code
_entity_poly.pdbx_strand_id
1 'polypeptide(L)'
;MDVWMVLQALYLGFIKVLGHWSEILSTMARRPRSSRAWHFVLSAARRDADARAVALAGSTSWGYDSDGQHSDSDSDPEYSSLPSSIPSAVPVTGESFCDCDSQREAFCGSLHTAHRGRDCRCGEEDEYFDWVWDDLNKSSATLLSCDNRKVNFHMEYSCGTAAIRGTKELGEGQHFWEIKMTSPVYGTDMMVGIGTSDVDLDKYHHTFCSLLGRDEDSWGLSYTGLLHHKGDKTSFSSRFGQGSIIGVHLDTWHGTLTFFKNRKCIGVAATKLQNKRFYPMVCSTAAKSSMKVIRSCASITSLQYLCCYRLRQLRPDSGDTLEGLPLPPGLKQVLHHKLGWVLSMSCAHHQPPTPAPSPLADPSSPEPRRCQRKRCRRT
;
A
#
# COMPACT_ATOMS: atom_id res chain seq x y z
N MET A 1 -56.04 -19.83 -36.54
CA MET A 1 -55.33 -20.93 -35.83
C MET A 1 -53.81 -20.82 -36.01
N ASP A 2 -53.32 -19.72 -36.55
CA ASP A 2 -51.96 -19.66 -37.13
C ASP A 2 -50.88 -19.15 -36.17
N VAL A 3 -51.25 -18.44 -35.11
CA VAL A 3 -50.28 -17.93 -34.11
C VAL A 3 -49.71 -19.07 -33.26
N TRP A 4 -50.52 -20.09 -32.97
CA TRP A 4 -50.10 -21.24 -32.16
C TRP A 4 -49.11 -22.14 -32.91
N MET A 5 -49.28 -22.30 -34.22
CA MET A 5 -48.35 -23.08 -35.03
C MET A 5 -46.97 -22.42 -35.16
N VAL A 6 -46.93 -21.08 -35.24
CA VAL A 6 -45.66 -20.33 -35.30
C VAL A 6 -44.90 -20.44 -33.97
N LEU A 7 -45.60 -20.33 -32.83
CA LEU A 7 -44.99 -20.51 -31.50
C LEU A 7 -44.47 -21.93 -31.30
N GLN A 8 -45.19 -22.94 -31.77
CA GLN A 8 -44.75 -24.33 -31.68
C GLN A 8 -43.53 -24.63 -32.57
N ALA A 9 -43.45 -24.02 -33.75
CA ALA A 9 -42.28 -24.14 -34.64
C ALA A 9 -41.04 -23.46 -34.04
N LEU A 10 -41.18 -22.28 -33.44
CA LEU A 10 -40.09 -21.58 -32.77
C LEU A 10 -39.60 -22.35 -31.53
N TYR A 11 -40.52 -22.91 -30.74
CA TYR A 11 -40.19 -23.73 -29.57
C TYR A 11 -39.42 -25.00 -29.95
N LEU A 12 -39.84 -25.70 -31.00
CA LEU A 12 -39.14 -26.88 -31.52
C LEU A 12 -37.76 -26.53 -32.11
N GLY A 13 -37.64 -25.35 -32.74
CA GLY A 13 -36.34 -24.81 -33.19
C GLY A 13 -35.38 -24.56 -32.03
N PHE A 14 -35.88 -23.97 -30.94
CA PHE A 14 -35.08 -23.67 -29.75
C PHE A 14 -34.59 -24.95 -29.04
N ILE A 15 -35.44 -25.99 -28.97
CA ILE A 15 -35.05 -27.31 -28.42
C ILE A 15 -33.95 -27.97 -29.27
N LYS A 16 -34.03 -27.89 -30.61
CA LYS A 16 -32.97 -28.42 -31.50
C LYS A 16 -31.65 -27.70 -31.31
N VAL A 17 -31.68 -26.38 -31.14
CA VAL A 17 -30.48 -25.58 -30.87
C VAL A 17 -29.87 -25.98 -29.53
N LEU A 18 -30.67 -26.07 -28.46
CA LEU A 18 -30.18 -26.50 -27.14
C LEU A 18 -29.59 -27.92 -27.15
N GLY A 19 -30.19 -28.85 -27.90
CA GLY A 19 -29.65 -30.20 -28.08
C GLY A 19 -28.27 -30.20 -28.76
N HIS A 20 -28.09 -29.36 -29.78
CA HIS A 20 -26.82 -29.23 -30.49
C HIS A 20 -25.71 -28.60 -29.61
N TRP A 21 -26.05 -27.62 -28.79
CA TRP A 21 -25.12 -27.04 -27.80
C TRP A 21 -24.74 -28.04 -26.70
N SER A 22 -25.65 -28.94 -26.30
CA SER A 22 -25.36 -30.01 -25.33
C SER A 22 -24.41 -31.08 -25.90
N GLU A 23 -24.54 -31.45 -27.18
CA GLU A 23 -23.59 -32.34 -27.86
C GLU A 23 -22.19 -31.72 -28.01
N ILE A 24 -22.11 -30.41 -28.29
CA ILE A 24 -20.83 -29.68 -28.37
C ILE A 24 -20.14 -29.62 -26.98
N LEU A 25 -20.91 -29.37 -25.92
CA LEU A 25 -20.38 -29.41 -24.54
C LEU A 25 -19.95 -30.82 -24.12
N SER A 26 -20.66 -31.87 -24.55
CA SER A 26 -20.28 -33.26 -24.23
C SER A 26 -19.09 -33.77 -25.06
N THR A 27 -18.81 -33.19 -26.21
CA THR A 27 -17.64 -33.53 -27.06
C THR A 27 -16.36 -32.78 -26.64
N MET A 28 -16.48 -31.66 -25.92
CA MET A 28 -15.34 -30.99 -25.27
C MET A 28 -14.92 -31.61 -23.93
N ALA A 29 -15.75 -32.48 -23.33
CA ALA A 29 -15.48 -33.12 -22.04
C ALA A 29 -14.76 -34.48 -22.11
N ARG A 30 -14.27 -34.91 -23.29
CA ARG A 30 -13.55 -36.19 -23.42
C ARG A 30 -12.26 -36.05 -24.22
N ARG A 31 -11.12 -35.88 -23.52
CA ARG A 31 -9.84 -36.45 -23.99
C ARG A 31 -9.04 -37.05 -22.83
N PRO A 32 -8.28 -38.13 -23.13
CA PRO A 32 -7.92 -39.15 -22.15
C PRO A 32 -6.64 -38.80 -21.39
N ARG A 33 -6.56 -39.34 -20.17
CA ARG A 33 -5.34 -39.42 -19.35
C ARG A 33 -4.21 -40.06 -20.15
N SER A 34 -3.13 -39.32 -20.37
CA SER A 34 -1.82 -39.89 -20.68
C SER A 34 -0.96 -39.84 -19.41
N SER A 35 -0.78 -41.00 -18.79
CA SER A 35 0.14 -41.24 -17.70
C SER A 35 1.53 -41.53 -18.27
N ARG A 36 2.50 -40.63 -18.05
CA ARG A 36 3.92 -41.00 -17.95
C ARG A 36 4.77 -39.87 -17.37
N ALA A 37 5.17 -40.09 -16.13
CA ALA A 37 6.46 -39.79 -15.51
C ALA A 37 7.07 -38.39 -15.66
N TRP A 38 7.05 -37.64 -14.55
CA TRP A 38 8.23 -36.88 -14.08
C TRP A 38 8.33 -37.03 -12.57
N HIS A 39 9.01 -38.10 -12.15
CA HIS A 39 9.66 -38.15 -10.85
C HIS A 39 11.04 -37.55 -11.00
N PHE A 40 11.46 -36.81 -9.97
CA PHE A 40 12.74 -36.18 -9.68
C PHE A 40 12.75 -34.65 -9.70
N VAL A 41 13.32 -34.14 -8.60
CA VAL A 41 13.66 -32.76 -8.24
C VAL A 41 12.53 -31.96 -7.57
N LEU A 42 12.26 -32.30 -6.31
CA LEU A 42 12.36 -31.38 -5.15
C LEU A 42 11.98 -32.14 -3.86
N SER A 43 12.87 -33.02 -3.43
CA SER A 43 12.85 -33.67 -2.13
C SER A 43 13.86 -33.00 -1.21
N ALA A 44 13.46 -31.90 -0.56
CA ALA A 44 14.04 -31.27 0.64
C ALA A 44 13.38 -29.87 0.74
N ALA A 45 12.64 -29.45 1.76
CA ALA A 45 12.63 -29.85 3.14
C ALA A 45 11.19 -29.79 3.71
N ARG A 46 10.76 -30.89 4.31
CA ARG A 46 9.75 -30.93 5.37
C ARG A 46 10.46 -31.49 6.60
N ARG A 47 10.35 -30.78 7.72
CA ARG A 47 10.31 -31.20 9.14
C ARG A 47 10.43 -29.91 9.96
N ASP A 48 9.32 -29.48 10.55
CA ASP A 48 8.97 -29.64 11.98
C ASP A 48 9.48 -28.41 12.75
N ALA A 49 8.89 -27.92 13.83
CA ALA A 49 7.59 -28.03 14.48
C ALA A 49 7.65 -27.01 15.62
N ASP A 50 6.50 -26.48 16.03
CA ASP A 50 6.18 -25.94 17.36
C ASP A 50 7.17 -25.04 18.11
N ALA A 51 6.77 -23.78 18.30
CA ALA A 51 7.16 -23.03 19.51
C ALA A 51 6.09 -21.99 19.89
N ARG A 52 5.14 -22.47 20.71
CA ARG A 52 4.52 -21.82 21.88
C ARG A 52 4.21 -20.32 21.81
N ALA A 53 2.91 -20.05 21.74
CA ALA A 53 2.28 -18.91 22.38
C ALA A 53 2.63 -18.87 23.88
N VAL A 54 3.09 -17.71 24.35
CA VAL A 54 3.09 -17.38 25.78
C VAL A 54 2.10 -16.25 25.96
N ALA A 55 0.93 -16.61 26.47
CA ALA A 55 0.06 -15.69 27.16
C ALA A 55 0.68 -15.39 28.53
N LEU A 56 0.69 -14.12 28.94
CA LEU A 56 0.74 -13.75 30.34
C LEU A 56 -0.44 -12.83 30.63
N ALA A 57 -1.29 -13.33 31.53
CA ALA A 57 -2.36 -12.60 32.18
C ALA A 57 -1.81 -11.82 33.37
N GLY A 58 -2.39 -10.62 33.60
CA GLY A 58 -2.74 -10.06 34.91
C GLY A 58 -1.64 -9.73 35.93
N SER A 59 -1.55 -8.46 36.32
CA SER A 59 -2.08 -8.02 37.64
C SER A 59 -1.84 -6.53 37.93
N THR A 60 -2.90 -5.90 38.47
CA THR A 60 -2.94 -4.83 39.52
C THR A 60 -2.16 -3.53 39.33
N SER A 61 -2.83 -2.39 39.15
CA SER A 61 -3.52 -1.56 40.17
C SER A 61 -2.56 -0.71 41.01
N TRP A 62 -2.49 0.58 40.65
CA TRP A 62 -2.23 1.76 41.49
C TRP A 62 -2.98 2.89 40.75
N GLY A 63 -4.01 3.57 41.25
CA GLY A 63 -4.34 3.89 42.64
C GLY A 63 -3.75 5.25 43.00
N TYR A 64 -4.31 6.34 42.45
CA TYR A 64 -4.18 7.68 43.03
C TYR A 64 -5.39 8.54 42.61
N ASP A 65 -6.34 8.66 43.54
CA ASP A 65 -7.29 9.77 43.62
C ASP A 65 -6.55 11.01 44.10
N SER A 66 -6.86 12.17 43.52
CA SER A 66 -6.80 13.42 44.25
C SER A 66 -7.82 14.38 43.66
N ASP A 67 -8.94 14.50 44.37
CA ASP A 67 -9.95 15.52 44.18
C ASP A 67 -9.38 16.93 44.36
N GLY A 68 -9.95 17.88 43.61
CA GLY A 68 -9.65 19.30 43.72
C GLY A 68 -10.52 20.12 42.79
N GLN A 69 -11.80 20.27 43.12
CA GLN A 69 -12.70 21.27 42.53
C GLN A 69 -12.26 22.67 42.92
N HIS A 70 -12.04 23.58 41.95
CA HIS A 70 -12.28 25.01 42.10
C HIS A 70 -12.62 25.62 40.73
N SER A 71 -13.82 26.22 40.63
CA SER A 71 -14.15 27.25 39.62
C SER A 71 -13.36 28.52 39.93
N ASP A 72 -12.99 29.28 38.90
CA ASP A 72 -13.54 30.63 38.67
C ASP A 72 -12.96 31.23 37.37
N SER A 73 -13.86 31.85 36.60
CA SER A 73 -13.57 32.69 35.44
C SER A 73 -12.91 33.99 35.89
N ASP A 74 -11.91 34.47 35.13
CA ASP A 74 -11.73 35.90 34.87
C ASP A 74 -10.98 36.10 33.54
N SER A 75 -11.53 36.99 32.73
CA SER A 75 -11.04 37.41 31.42
C SER A 75 -10.06 38.57 31.59
N ASP A 76 -8.97 38.59 30.82
CA ASP A 76 -8.31 39.84 30.41
C ASP A 76 -7.49 39.66 29.10
N PRO A 77 -7.25 40.74 28.34
CA PRO A 77 -7.16 40.70 26.88
C PRO A 77 -5.74 40.66 26.30
N GLU A 78 -5.69 40.26 25.02
CA GLU A 78 -4.71 40.60 23.99
C GLU A 78 -3.21 40.55 24.34
N TYR A 79 -2.56 39.47 23.92
CA TYR A 79 -1.30 39.59 23.19
C TYR A 79 -1.35 38.72 21.94
N SER A 80 -1.33 39.37 20.79
CA SER A 80 -1.25 38.77 19.46
C SER A 80 0.03 37.94 19.32
N SER A 81 0.00 36.69 19.75
CA SER A 81 0.98 35.70 19.34
C SER A 81 0.69 35.34 17.89
N LEU A 82 1.40 36.03 16.99
CA LEU A 82 1.58 35.62 15.59
C LEU A 82 1.66 34.09 15.52
N PRO A 83 0.89 33.41 14.65
CA PRO A 83 1.08 31.98 14.48
C PRO A 83 2.54 31.75 14.11
N SER A 84 3.20 30.88 14.87
CA SER A 84 4.56 30.43 14.59
C SER A 84 4.67 30.14 13.10
N SER A 85 5.53 30.89 12.42
CA SER A 85 5.78 30.75 10.99
C SER A 85 6.03 29.28 10.69
N ILE A 86 5.14 28.71 9.88
CA ILE A 86 5.28 27.34 9.36
C ILE A 86 6.66 27.28 8.72
N PRO A 87 7.59 26.41 9.18
CA PRO A 87 8.87 26.30 8.54
C PRO A 87 8.60 25.95 7.09
N SER A 88 9.11 26.78 6.17
CA SER A 88 9.08 26.52 4.73
C SER A 88 9.63 25.12 4.51
N ALA A 89 8.74 24.15 4.35
CA ALA A 89 9.09 22.74 4.29
C ALA A 89 9.73 22.53 2.94
N VAL A 90 11.07 22.56 2.93
CA VAL A 90 11.90 22.23 1.77
C VAL A 90 11.38 20.90 1.22
N PRO A 91 10.91 20.85 -0.04
CA PRO A 91 10.42 19.62 -0.65
C PRO A 91 11.46 18.50 -0.54
N VAL A 92 11.00 17.26 -0.35
CA VAL A 92 11.89 16.09 -0.32
C VAL A 92 12.47 15.87 -1.72
N THR A 93 13.78 16.04 -1.88
CA THR A 93 14.54 15.82 -3.13
C THR A 93 15.31 14.49 -3.10
N GLY A 94 15.62 13.93 -4.27
CA GLY A 94 16.53 12.78 -4.41
C GLY A 94 15.96 11.38 -4.13
N GLU A 95 14.65 11.26 -3.84
CA GLU A 95 13.98 9.99 -3.50
C GLU A 95 12.93 9.58 -4.58
N SER A 96 13.00 10.21 -5.75
CA SER A 96 12.07 9.99 -6.87
C SER A 96 12.31 8.64 -7.56
N PHE A 97 11.29 8.16 -8.28
CA PHE A 97 11.44 6.98 -9.14
C PHE A 97 12.26 7.27 -10.41
N CYS A 98 12.18 8.51 -10.93
CA CYS A 98 12.85 9.01 -12.14
C CYS A 98 13.72 10.22 -11.80
N ASP A 99 14.87 10.37 -12.48
CA ASP A 99 15.72 11.57 -12.42
C ASP A 99 15.31 12.65 -13.45
N CYS A 100 14.05 12.65 -13.91
CA CYS A 100 13.61 13.60 -14.93
C CYS A 100 13.56 15.06 -14.44
N ASP A 101 13.54 15.29 -13.12
CA ASP A 101 13.51 16.64 -12.55
C ASP A 101 14.92 17.26 -12.46
N SER A 102 15.93 16.46 -12.12
CA SER A 102 17.34 16.92 -12.04
C SER A 102 17.93 17.29 -13.40
N GLN A 103 17.45 16.68 -14.50
CA GLN A 103 17.83 17.06 -15.85
C GLN A 103 17.27 18.43 -16.29
N ARG A 104 16.26 18.97 -15.60
CA ARG A 104 15.71 20.31 -15.90
C ARG A 104 16.57 21.42 -15.32
N GLU A 105 17.17 21.20 -14.16
CA GLU A 105 18.04 22.17 -13.50
C GLU A 105 19.44 22.21 -14.13
N ALA A 106 19.92 21.08 -14.67
CA ALA A 106 21.23 20.98 -15.31
C ALA A 106 21.34 21.67 -16.69
N PHE A 107 20.22 21.97 -17.35
CA PHE A 107 20.20 22.55 -18.70
C PHE A 107 19.99 24.08 -18.73
N CYS A 108 20.17 24.76 -17.60
CA CYS A 108 20.06 26.21 -17.52
C CYS A 108 21.34 26.89 -18.04
N GLY A 109 21.60 26.76 -19.34
CA GLY A 109 22.74 27.35 -20.04
C GLY A 109 22.49 27.79 -21.48
N SER A 110 21.31 27.57 -22.07
CA SER A 110 21.04 28.11 -23.41
C SER A 110 19.55 28.37 -23.69
N LEU A 111 19.35 29.33 -24.58
CA LEU A 111 18.15 30.15 -24.78
C LEU A 111 16.85 29.39 -25.10
N HIS A 112 15.75 29.98 -24.58
CA HIS A 112 14.39 30.00 -25.11
C HIS A 112 13.81 28.71 -25.71
N THR A 113 13.06 28.00 -24.87
CA THR A 113 11.75 27.47 -25.27
C THR A 113 10.85 27.38 -24.05
N ALA A 114 9.74 28.11 -24.07
CA ALA A 114 8.70 28.04 -23.06
C ALA A 114 7.98 26.69 -23.14
N HIS A 115 8.64 25.62 -22.69
CA HIS A 115 7.97 24.36 -22.44
C HIS A 115 7.26 24.48 -21.09
N ARG A 116 5.94 24.75 -21.11
CA ARG A 116 5.04 24.40 -20.00
C ARG A 116 5.43 22.98 -19.53
N GLY A 117 5.90 22.88 -18.29
CA GLY A 117 6.46 21.66 -17.74
C GLY A 117 5.51 20.48 -17.93
N ARG A 118 5.89 19.51 -18.76
CA ARG A 118 5.16 18.24 -18.85
C ARG A 118 5.46 17.42 -17.60
N ASP A 119 4.45 16.90 -16.92
CA ASP A 119 4.63 15.98 -15.78
C ASP A 119 5.52 14.77 -16.18
N CYS A 120 6.51 14.36 -15.37
CA CYS A 120 7.30 13.12 -15.61
C CYS A 120 6.32 11.95 -15.70
N ARG A 121 6.29 11.21 -16.81
CA ARG A 121 5.46 10.00 -16.97
C ARG A 121 6.19 8.69 -16.70
N CYS A 122 7.44 8.73 -16.25
CA CYS A 122 8.19 7.52 -15.94
C CYS A 122 7.48 6.67 -14.87
N GLY A 123 7.50 5.35 -15.07
CA GLY A 123 6.83 4.39 -14.21
C GLY A 123 5.30 4.32 -14.40
N GLU A 124 4.72 5.21 -15.22
CA GLU A 124 3.31 5.16 -15.58
C GLU A 124 3.12 4.22 -16.76
N GLU A 125 2.46 3.11 -16.51
CA GLU A 125 2.03 2.17 -17.53
C GLU A 125 0.52 2.37 -17.65
N ASP A 126 0.04 2.82 -18.81
CA ASP A 126 -1.40 3.02 -19.05
C ASP A 126 -2.07 1.66 -19.29
N GLU A 127 -2.22 0.91 -18.20
CA GLU A 127 -2.90 -0.39 -18.13
C GLU A 127 -4.37 -0.22 -17.74
N TYR A 128 -5.11 -1.33 -17.73
CA TYR A 128 -6.45 -1.38 -17.14
C TYR A 128 -6.40 -1.06 -15.63
N PHE A 129 -7.35 -0.28 -15.14
CA PHE A 129 -7.50 0.07 -13.73
C PHE A 129 -8.74 -0.60 -13.14
N ASP A 130 -8.56 -1.42 -12.10
CA ASP A 130 -9.67 -2.03 -11.36
C ASP A 130 -10.53 -0.99 -10.61
N TRP A 131 -9.93 0.14 -10.23
CA TRP A 131 -10.60 1.29 -9.63
C TRP A 131 -9.84 2.60 -9.92
N VAL A 132 -10.53 3.73 -9.74
CA VAL A 132 -9.98 5.10 -9.81
C VAL A 132 -10.49 5.90 -8.61
N TRP A 133 -10.12 7.18 -8.47
CA TRP A 133 -10.61 7.99 -7.35
C TRP A 133 -12.10 8.27 -7.46
N ASP A 134 -12.79 8.26 -6.33
CA ASP A 134 -14.23 8.44 -6.25
C ASP A 134 -14.59 9.92 -6.10
N ASP A 135 -15.22 10.49 -7.13
CA ASP A 135 -15.63 11.90 -7.13
C ASP A 135 -16.74 12.19 -6.12
N LEU A 136 -17.51 11.17 -5.71
CA LEU A 136 -18.59 11.30 -4.75
C LEU A 136 -18.12 11.12 -3.30
N ASN A 137 -16.94 10.53 -3.08
CA ASN A 137 -16.42 10.21 -1.76
C ASN A 137 -15.03 10.81 -1.54
N LYS A 138 -15.03 12.13 -1.33
CA LYS A 138 -13.83 12.96 -1.18
C LYS A 138 -14.13 14.22 -0.36
N SER A 139 -13.10 14.80 0.24
CA SER A 139 -13.22 16.11 0.88
C SER A 139 -13.58 17.22 -0.11
N SER A 140 -14.17 18.29 0.38
CA SER A 140 -14.53 19.46 -0.44
C SER A 140 -13.32 20.12 -1.13
N ALA A 141 -12.15 20.11 -0.47
CA ALA A 141 -10.90 20.69 -0.98
C ALA A 141 -10.13 19.80 -1.98
N THR A 142 -10.83 18.92 -2.71
CA THR A 142 -10.24 18.00 -3.70
C THR A 142 -10.83 18.20 -5.09
N LEU A 143 -9.96 18.12 -6.10
CA LEU A 143 -10.33 18.19 -7.52
C LEU A 143 -9.68 17.06 -8.31
N LEU A 144 -10.49 16.30 -9.04
CA LEU A 144 -10.04 15.18 -9.87
C LEU A 144 -9.67 15.61 -11.29
N SER A 145 -8.70 14.92 -11.88
CA SER A 145 -8.31 15.05 -13.29
C SER A 145 -7.71 13.73 -13.82
N CYS A 146 -7.37 13.70 -15.11
CA CYS A 146 -6.84 12.52 -15.80
C CYS A 146 -7.75 11.28 -15.66
N ASP A 147 -9.02 11.41 -16.06
CA ASP A 147 -10.01 10.33 -15.96
C ASP A 147 -10.16 9.81 -14.52
N ASN A 148 -10.24 10.73 -13.57
CA ASN A 148 -10.29 10.47 -12.13
C ASN A 148 -9.09 9.68 -11.56
N ARG A 149 -7.95 9.64 -12.27
CA ARG A 149 -6.73 9.00 -11.76
C ARG A 149 -5.85 9.94 -10.96
N LYS A 150 -5.92 11.26 -11.18
CA LYS A 150 -5.14 12.27 -10.47
C LYS A 150 -6.06 13.04 -9.52
N VAL A 151 -5.70 13.08 -8.24
CA VAL A 151 -6.34 13.96 -7.26
C VAL A 151 -5.42 15.14 -7.00
N ASN A 152 -6.02 16.33 -6.95
CA ASN A 152 -5.36 17.57 -6.57
C ASN A 152 -6.02 18.11 -5.31
N PHE A 153 -5.22 18.40 -4.29
CA PHE A 153 -5.66 18.90 -3.00
C PHE A 153 -5.36 20.40 -2.90
N HIS A 154 -6.28 21.15 -2.28
CA HIS A 154 -6.04 22.53 -1.85
C HIS A 154 -5.50 23.43 -2.99
N MET A 155 -6.22 23.49 -4.12
CA MET A 155 -5.77 24.15 -5.36
C MET A 155 -5.48 25.66 -5.21
N GLU A 156 -6.09 26.31 -4.24
CA GLU A 156 -5.90 27.73 -3.96
C GLU A 156 -4.98 27.94 -2.75
N TYR A 157 -5.48 27.57 -1.57
CA TYR A 157 -4.75 27.54 -0.29
C TYR A 157 -5.16 26.30 0.51
N SER A 158 -4.38 25.96 1.54
CA SER A 158 -4.69 24.86 2.44
C SER A 158 -5.30 25.37 3.73
N CYS A 159 -6.48 24.86 4.09
CA CYS A 159 -7.20 25.21 5.32
C CYS A 159 -7.25 24.06 6.35
N GLY A 160 -6.75 22.88 5.99
CA GLY A 160 -6.78 21.71 6.84
C GLY A 160 -6.33 20.45 6.12
N THR A 161 -6.90 19.31 6.48
CA THR A 161 -6.59 18.01 5.87
C THR A 161 -7.70 17.60 4.93
N ALA A 162 -7.34 17.24 3.71
CA ALA A 162 -8.26 16.72 2.71
C ALA A 162 -7.87 15.28 2.34
N ALA A 163 -8.86 14.44 2.10
CA ALA A 163 -8.73 13.03 1.80
C ALA A 163 -9.70 12.60 0.69
N ILE A 164 -9.40 11.45 0.10
CA ILE A 164 -10.23 10.81 -0.92
C ILE A 164 -10.06 9.30 -0.85
N ARG A 165 -11.11 8.57 -1.21
CA ARG A 165 -11.06 7.12 -1.37
C ARG A 165 -11.25 6.68 -2.83
N GLY A 166 -10.87 5.44 -3.13
CA GLY A 166 -11.15 4.82 -4.44
C GLY A 166 -12.62 4.44 -4.62
N THR A 167 -13.05 4.26 -5.87
CA THR A 167 -14.44 3.94 -6.26
C THR A 167 -14.89 2.53 -5.86
N LYS A 168 -13.96 1.64 -5.55
CA LYS A 168 -14.25 0.21 -5.35
C LYS A 168 -13.80 -0.25 -3.97
N GLU A 169 -14.69 -0.99 -3.31
CA GLU A 169 -14.36 -1.75 -2.11
C GLU A 169 -13.44 -2.91 -2.47
N LEU A 170 -12.34 -3.06 -1.73
CA LEU A 170 -11.37 -4.13 -1.92
C LEU A 170 -11.92 -5.42 -1.30
N GLY A 171 -12.62 -6.18 -2.15
CA GLY A 171 -13.25 -7.46 -1.82
C GLY A 171 -12.25 -8.59 -1.54
N GLU A 172 -12.69 -9.85 -1.66
CA GLU A 172 -11.81 -11.00 -1.46
C GLU A 172 -10.77 -11.16 -2.58
N GLY A 173 -9.55 -11.55 -2.22
CA GLY A 173 -8.42 -11.74 -3.12
C GLY A 173 -7.21 -10.87 -2.79
N GLN A 174 -6.46 -10.56 -3.84
CA GLN A 174 -5.17 -9.90 -3.82
C GLN A 174 -5.30 -8.58 -4.57
N HIS A 175 -5.10 -7.46 -3.89
CA HIS A 175 -5.22 -6.13 -4.48
C HIS A 175 -3.87 -5.43 -4.46
N PHE A 176 -3.48 -4.86 -5.59
CA PHE A 176 -2.26 -4.10 -5.69
C PHE A 176 -2.48 -2.80 -6.46
N TRP A 177 -1.94 -1.70 -5.95
CA TRP A 177 -2.00 -0.42 -6.63
C TRP A 177 -0.75 0.41 -6.36
N GLU A 178 -0.50 1.38 -7.23
CA GLU A 178 0.62 2.30 -7.11
C GLU A 178 0.13 3.74 -7.19
N ILE A 179 0.56 4.55 -6.23
CA ILE A 179 0.32 5.99 -6.16
C ILE A 179 1.63 6.72 -6.41
N LYS A 180 1.63 7.62 -7.39
CA LYS A 180 2.76 8.49 -7.69
C LYS A 180 2.52 9.88 -7.11
N MET A 181 3.53 10.41 -6.44
CA MET A 181 3.56 11.80 -5.98
C MET A 181 3.84 12.71 -7.17
N THR A 182 2.85 13.42 -7.68
CA THR A 182 2.99 14.20 -8.93
C THR A 182 3.35 15.67 -8.71
N SER A 183 3.42 16.12 -7.46
CA SER A 183 3.86 17.45 -7.06
C SER A 183 4.91 17.37 -5.93
N PRO A 184 5.55 18.49 -5.57
CA PRO A 184 6.32 18.60 -4.33
C PRO A 184 5.54 18.06 -3.13
N VAL A 185 6.24 17.36 -2.25
CA VAL A 185 5.68 16.75 -1.04
C VAL A 185 6.20 17.51 0.17
N TYR A 186 5.28 18.11 0.92
CA TYR A 186 5.56 19.01 2.04
C TYR A 186 4.33 19.12 2.96
N GLY A 187 4.30 20.11 3.85
CA GLY A 187 3.19 20.34 4.78
C GLY A 187 3.28 19.48 6.04
N THR A 188 2.19 19.38 6.79
CA THR A 188 2.12 18.55 8.00
C THR A 188 2.18 17.07 7.65
N ASP A 189 1.40 16.65 6.66
CA ASP A 189 1.39 15.29 6.15
C ASP A 189 0.81 15.15 4.73
N MET A 190 1.31 14.13 4.05
CA MET A 190 0.82 13.57 2.80
C MET A 190 0.93 12.05 2.96
N MET A 191 -0.17 11.32 2.80
CA MET A 191 -0.24 9.92 3.18
C MET A 191 -0.88 9.05 2.12
N VAL A 192 -0.44 7.80 2.05
CA VAL A 192 -1.03 6.73 1.24
C VAL A 192 -1.42 5.57 2.16
N GLY A 193 -2.59 4.98 1.96
CA GLY A 193 -3.03 3.90 2.82
C GLY A 193 -4.36 3.29 2.43
N ILE A 194 -5.04 2.77 3.44
CA ILE A 194 -6.36 2.16 3.35
C ILE A 194 -7.26 2.67 4.48
N GLY A 195 -8.57 2.62 4.27
CA GLY A 195 -9.55 2.83 5.33
C GLY A 195 -10.88 2.14 5.05
N THR A 196 -11.71 1.98 6.07
CA THR A 196 -13.08 1.43 5.92
C THR A 196 -14.03 2.48 5.35
N SER A 197 -15.29 2.10 5.14
CA SER A 197 -16.36 3.06 4.80
C SER A 197 -16.64 4.09 5.89
N ASP A 198 -16.20 3.83 7.12
CA ASP A 198 -16.55 4.61 8.31
C ASP A 198 -15.63 5.82 8.52
N VAL A 199 -14.54 5.90 7.74
CA VAL A 199 -13.63 7.05 7.76
C VAL A 199 -14.33 8.28 7.19
N ASP A 200 -14.56 9.28 8.03
CA ASP A 200 -15.03 10.60 7.60
C ASP A 200 -13.88 11.38 6.95
N LEU A 201 -13.96 11.50 5.62
CA LEU A 201 -12.95 12.13 4.79
C LEU A 201 -12.88 13.65 4.98
N ASP A 202 -13.95 14.33 5.40
CA ASP A 202 -14.02 15.80 5.50
C ASP A 202 -13.96 16.30 6.96
N LYS A 203 -13.90 15.39 7.94
CA LYS A 203 -13.80 15.68 9.38
C LYS A 203 -12.77 16.76 9.75
N TYR A 204 -11.63 16.77 9.08
CA TYR A 204 -10.50 17.64 9.40
C TYR A 204 -10.28 18.76 8.37
N HIS A 205 -11.32 19.19 7.65
CA HIS A 205 -11.23 20.27 6.65
C HIS A 205 -10.70 21.60 7.19
N HIS A 206 -10.79 21.84 8.51
CA HIS A 206 -10.22 23.02 9.21
C HIS A 206 -9.11 22.68 10.21
N THR A 207 -8.48 21.51 10.10
CA THR A 207 -7.43 21.07 11.03
C THR A 207 -6.33 20.33 10.28
N PHE A 208 -5.07 20.74 10.48
CA PHE A 208 -3.91 20.07 9.91
C PHE A 208 -3.52 18.85 10.74
N CYS A 209 -3.64 17.65 10.18
CA CYS A 209 -3.28 16.42 10.87
C CYS A 209 -2.95 15.27 9.92
N SER A 210 -2.30 14.24 10.47
CA SER A 210 -2.19 12.94 9.83
C SER A 210 -3.54 12.21 9.97
N LEU A 211 -4.37 12.23 8.93
CA LEU A 211 -5.72 11.67 8.98
C LEU A 211 -5.71 10.14 8.97
N LEU A 212 -5.02 9.53 8.02
CA LEU A 212 -4.97 8.07 7.89
C LEU A 212 -4.17 7.45 9.04
N GLY A 213 -4.75 6.48 9.73
CA GLY A 213 -4.15 5.83 10.89
C GLY A 213 -4.36 6.59 12.20
N ARG A 214 -5.13 7.67 12.20
CA ARG A 214 -5.48 8.39 13.44
C ARG A 214 -6.43 7.59 14.33
N ASP A 215 -7.29 6.78 13.71
CA ASP A 215 -8.22 5.86 14.35
C ASP A 215 -7.94 4.40 13.95
N GLU A 216 -8.84 3.51 14.34
CA GLU A 216 -8.79 2.07 14.07
C GLU A 216 -9.34 1.64 12.71
N ASP A 217 -9.93 2.59 11.99
CA ASP A 217 -10.62 2.38 10.72
C ASP A 217 -9.72 2.67 9.52
N SER A 218 -8.51 3.17 9.77
CA SER A 218 -7.54 3.49 8.73
C SER A 218 -6.11 3.12 9.09
N TRP A 219 -5.29 2.95 8.05
CA TRP A 219 -3.84 2.76 8.12
C TRP A 219 -3.20 3.69 7.11
N GLY A 220 -2.17 4.44 7.50
CA GLY A 220 -1.54 5.43 6.64
C GLY A 220 -0.04 5.41 6.71
N LEU A 221 0.63 5.39 5.56
CA LEU A 221 2.06 5.65 5.45
C LEU A 221 2.28 7.13 5.13
N SER A 222 2.87 7.87 6.08
CA SER A 222 3.24 9.28 5.94
C SER A 222 4.47 9.45 5.04
N TYR A 223 4.53 10.56 4.31
CA TYR A 223 5.74 10.97 3.56
C TYR A 223 6.99 11.15 4.42
N THR A 224 6.82 11.29 5.74
CA THR A 224 7.92 11.32 6.70
C THR A 224 8.55 9.94 6.94
N GLY A 225 7.94 8.86 6.42
CA GLY A 225 8.39 7.48 6.60
C GLY A 225 7.77 6.77 7.81
N LEU A 226 6.83 7.44 8.51
CA LEU A 226 6.09 6.86 9.63
C LEU A 226 4.83 6.13 9.14
N LEU A 227 4.61 4.93 9.67
CA LEU A 227 3.35 4.21 9.55
C LEU A 227 2.45 4.56 10.75
N HIS A 228 1.20 4.92 10.47
CA HIS A 228 0.21 5.31 11.47
C HIS A 228 -0.95 4.31 11.51
N HIS A 229 -1.40 3.98 12.72
CA HIS A 229 -2.64 3.24 12.99
C HIS A 229 -3.04 3.42 14.47
N LYS A 230 -4.33 3.62 14.77
CA LYS A 230 -4.83 3.84 16.15
C LYS A 230 -4.12 4.97 16.90
N GLY A 231 -3.63 5.97 16.18
CA GLY A 231 -2.85 7.07 16.74
C GLY A 231 -1.38 6.74 17.02
N ASP A 232 -1.00 5.45 16.98
CA ASP A 232 0.40 5.02 17.09
C ASP A 232 1.18 5.37 15.84
N LYS A 233 2.47 5.69 16.01
CA LYS A 233 3.40 6.06 14.94
C LYS A 233 4.67 5.24 15.03
N THR A 234 4.98 4.48 13.98
CA THR A 234 6.15 3.61 13.93
C THR A 234 7.02 3.94 12.72
N SER A 235 8.34 4.02 12.91
CA SER A 235 9.28 4.16 11.79
C SER A 235 9.20 2.93 10.87
N PHE A 236 8.95 3.16 9.59
CA PHE A 236 8.65 2.09 8.64
C PHE A 236 9.37 2.25 7.29
N SER A 237 9.62 3.48 6.85
CA SER A 237 10.32 3.78 5.60
C SER A 237 11.23 5.00 5.74
N SER A 238 12.09 5.23 4.76
CA SER A 238 12.67 6.56 4.56
C SER A 238 11.62 7.50 3.97
N ARG A 239 11.87 8.82 4.07
CA ARG A 239 10.97 9.84 3.51
C ARG A 239 10.76 9.63 2.01
N PHE A 240 9.62 10.02 1.48
CA PHE A 240 9.37 10.04 0.03
C PHE A 240 8.90 11.42 -0.42
N GLY A 241 9.16 11.72 -1.70
CA GLY A 241 9.04 13.04 -2.27
C GLY A 241 8.33 13.05 -3.62
N GLN A 242 8.48 14.14 -4.34
CA GLN A 242 7.97 14.27 -5.70
C GLN A 242 8.57 13.18 -6.59
N GLY A 243 7.74 12.59 -7.45
CA GLY A 243 8.13 11.52 -8.36
C GLY A 243 8.32 10.15 -7.70
N SER A 244 8.26 10.03 -6.37
CA SER A 244 8.25 8.72 -5.71
C SER A 244 6.97 7.96 -6.04
N ILE A 245 7.07 6.64 -6.13
CA ILE A 245 5.95 5.72 -6.33
C ILE A 245 5.77 4.88 -5.07
N ILE A 246 4.59 4.95 -4.46
CA ILE A 246 4.20 4.14 -3.32
C ILE A 246 3.26 3.04 -3.80
N GLY A 247 3.73 1.80 -3.73
CA GLY A 247 2.92 0.62 -4.00
C GLY A 247 2.31 0.08 -2.72
N VAL A 248 1.10 -0.48 -2.83
CA VAL A 248 0.38 -1.09 -1.70
C VAL A 248 -0.18 -2.43 -2.16
N HIS A 249 0.07 -3.48 -1.39
CA HIS A 249 -0.51 -4.80 -1.57
C HIS A 249 -1.39 -5.14 -0.37
N LEU A 250 -2.68 -5.37 -0.61
CA LEU A 250 -3.62 -5.88 0.37
C LEU A 250 -3.96 -7.33 0.02
N ASP A 251 -3.44 -8.25 0.83
CA ASP A 251 -3.80 -9.66 0.82
C ASP A 251 -4.95 -9.88 1.79
N THR A 252 -6.18 -9.96 1.28
CA THR A 252 -7.36 -10.16 2.12
C THR A 252 -7.51 -11.60 2.60
N TRP A 253 -6.82 -12.56 1.97
CA TRP A 253 -6.86 -13.96 2.37
C TRP A 253 -6.04 -14.20 3.64
N HIS A 254 -4.80 -13.71 3.67
CA HIS A 254 -3.96 -13.75 4.88
C HIS A 254 -4.18 -12.54 5.80
N GLY A 255 -4.93 -11.53 5.37
CA GLY A 255 -5.19 -10.30 6.11
C GLY A 255 -3.93 -9.47 6.34
N THR A 256 -3.12 -9.25 5.31
CA THR A 256 -1.86 -8.49 5.40
C THR A 256 -1.85 -7.27 4.49
N LEU A 257 -1.26 -6.18 4.98
CA LEU A 257 -1.01 -4.95 4.23
C LEU A 257 0.51 -4.77 4.09
N THR A 258 0.99 -4.71 2.86
CA THR A 258 2.41 -4.55 2.53
C THR A 258 2.61 -3.28 1.71
N PHE A 259 3.63 -2.49 2.03
CA PHE A 259 3.99 -1.32 1.23
C PHE A 259 5.26 -1.55 0.42
N PHE A 260 5.36 -0.79 -0.66
CA PHE A 260 6.49 -0.74 -1.58
C PHE A 260 6.83 0.73 -1.82
N LYS A 261 8.13 1.04 -1.92
CA LYS A 261 8.62 2.36 -2.33
C LYS A 261 9.48 2.17 -3.57
N ASN A 262 9.15 2.90 -4.63
CA ASN A 262 9.80 2.81 -5.94
C ASN A 262 9.95 1.35 -6.41
N ARG A 263 8.85 0.58 -6.32
CA ARG A 263 8.76 -0.87 -6.67
C ARG A 263 9.61 -1.83 -5.84
N LYS A 264 10.23 -1.36 -4.74
CA LYS A 264 10.91 -2.19 -3.75
C LYS A 264 10.04 -2.39 -2.52
N CYS A 265 9.86 -3.64 -2.09
CA CYS A 265 9.12 -3.96 -0.87
C CYS A 265 9.82 -3.33 0.34
N ILE A 266 9.07 -2.62 1.18
CA ILE A 266 9.59 -2.00 2.40
C ILE A 266 9.10 -2.71 3.67
N GLY A 267 8.05 -3.54 3.57
CA GLY A 267 7.65 -4.45 4.64
C GLY A 267 6.14 -4.65 4.77
N VAL A 268 5.76 -5.52 5.70
CA VAL A 268 4.37 -5.74 6.13
C VAL A 268 4.02 -4.71 7.20
N ALA A 269 3.10 -3.79 6.89
CA ALA A 269 2.65 -2.72 7.77
C ALA A 269 1.58 -3.18 8.75
N ALA A 270 0.69 -4.07 8.34
CA ALA A 270 -0.36 -4.59 9.20
C ALA A 270 -0.67 -6.05 8.90
N THR A 271 -1.14 -6.74 9.93
CA THR A 271 -1.65 -8.11 9.86
C THR A 271 -3.01 -8.16 10.53
N LYS A 272 -3.70 -9.30 10.44
CA LYS A 272 -5.02 -9.51 11.05
C LYS A 272 -6.11 -8.60 10.48
N LEU A 273 -6.02 -8.31 9.18
CA LEU A 273 -7.01 -7.49 8.45
C LEU A 273 -8.18 -8.31 7.88
N GLN A 274 -8.34 -9.58 8.28
CA GLN A 274 -9.44 -10.41 7.80
C GLN A 274 -10.79 -9.82 8.24
N ASN A 275 -11.84 -10.11 7.46
CA ASN A 275 -13.24 -9.72 7.73
C ASN A 275 -13.51 -8.21 7.76
N LYS A 276 -12.54 -7.37 7.43
CA LYS A 276 -12.75 -5.95 7.17
C LYS A 276 -12.79 -5.68 5.68
N ARG A 277 -13.58 -4.69 5.29
CA ARG A 277 -13.66 -4.17 3.92
C ARG A 277 -12.96 -2.83 3.88
N PHE A 278 -12.10 -2.66 2.88
CA PHE A 278 -11.24 -1.49 2.78
C PHE A 278 -11.40 -0.81 1.45
N TYR A 279 -11.11 0.48 1.45
CA TYR A 279 -10.91 1.29 0.27
C TYR A 279 -9.48 1.79 0.28
N PRO A 280 -8.85 1.92 -0.90
CA PRO A 280 -7.60 2.64 -1.03
C PRO A 280 -7.86 4.12 -0.74
N MET A 281 -6.98 4.75 0.05
CA MET A 281 -7.14 6.13 0.47
C MET A 281 -5.83 6.90 0.41
N VAL A 282 -5.96 8.19 0.16
CA VAL A 282 -4.86 9.16 0.26
C VAL A 282 -5.35 10.43 0.95
N CYS A 283 -4.46 11.12 1.66
CA CYS A 283 -4.77 12.43 2.24
C CYS A 283 -3.59 13.39 2.12
N SER A 284 -3.89 14.68 2.17
CA SER A 284 -2.90 15.75 2.10
C SER A 284 -3.33 16.98 2.91
N THR A 285 -2.34 17.59 3.54
CA THR A 285 -2.41 18.93 4.16
C THR A 285 -1.70 19.98 3.31
N ALA A 286 -0.98 19.58 2.27
CA ALA A 286 -0.18 20.47 1.46
C ALA A 286 -1.03 21.19 0.41
N ALA A 287 -0.82 22.51 0.28
CA ALA A 287 -1.45 23.32 -0.77
C ALA A 287 -0.97 22.85 -2.15
N LYS A 288 -1.83 22.95 -3.18
CA LYS A 288 -1.50 22.67 -4.57
C LYS A 288 -0.77 21.33 -4.76
N SER A 289 -1.10 20.35 -3.94
CA SER A 289 -0.46 19.04 -3.96
C SER A 289 -1.28 18.07 -4.79
N SER A 290 -0.62 17.09 -5.41
CA SER A 290 -1.29 16.13 -6.26
C SER A 290 -0.67 14.73 -6.16
N MET A 291 -1.55 13.74 -6.25
CA MET A 291 -1.20 12.32 -6.27
C MET A 291 -1.96 11.65 -7.41
N LYS A 292 -1.34 10.67 -8.07
CA LYS A 292 -1.95 9.94 -9.19
C LYS A 292 -1.92 8.45 -8.95
N VAL A 293 -3.05 7.76 -9.11
CA VAL A 293 -3.05 6.30 -9.24
C VAL A 293 -2.53 5.95 -10.62
N ILE A 294 -1.44 5.19 -10.67
CA ILE A 294 -0.74 4.82 -11.91
C ILE A 294 -0.88 3.33 -12.24
N ARG A 295 -1.36 2.54 -11.27
CA ARG A 295 -1.74 1.14 -11.44
C ARG A 295 -2.80 0.77 -10.40
N SER A 296 -3.76 -0.06 -10.80
CA SER A 296 -4.73 -0.68 -9.89
C SER A 296 -5.15 -2.04 -10.45
N CYS A 297 -4.77 -3.11 -9.78
CA CYS A 297 -5.07 -4.47 -10.19
C CYS A 297 -5.60 -5.32 -9.02
N ALA A 298 -6.47 -6.26 -9.36
CA ALA A 298 -7.02 -7.25 -8.46
C ALA A 298 -6.87 -8.64 -9.04
N SER A 299 -6.65 -9.65 -8.19
CA SER A 299 -6.60 -11.05 -8.58
C SER A 299 -7.21 -11.93 -7.51
N ILE A 300 -7.85 -13.02 -7.93
CA ILE A 300 -8.26 -14.07 -6.99
C ILE A 300 -7.04 -14.81 -6.45
N THR A 301 -7.11 -15.26 -5.19
CA THR A 301 -6.09 -16.11 -4.60
C THR A 301 -6.20 -17.53 -5.18
N SER A 302 -5.60 -17.73 -6.34
CA SER A 302 -5.59 -19.01 -7.06
C SER A 302 -4.26 -19.75 -6.90
N LEU A 303 -4.23 -21.05 -7.22
CA LEU A 303 -2.98 -21.80 -7.31
C LEU A 303 -1.99 -21.15 -8.31
N GLN A 304 -2.51 -20.60 -9.42
CA GLN A 304 -1.71 -19.86 -10.39
C GLN A 304 -1.03 -18.64 -9.75
N TYR A 305 -1.79 -17.84 -8.99
CA TYR A 305 -1.25 -16.73 -8.21
C TYR A 305 -0.16 -17.20 -7.23
N LEU A 306 -0.45 -18.23 -6.43
CA LEU A 306 0.48 -18.77 -5.43
C LEU A 306 1.78 -19.27 -6.07
N CYS A 307 1.69 -19.92 -7.23
CA CYS A 307 2.85 -20.33 -8.01
C CYS A 307 3.67 -19.14 -8.50
N CYS A 308 3.04 -18.11 -9.08
CA CYS A 308 3.73 -16.90 -9.51
C CYS A 308 4.40 -16.15 -8.35
N TYR A 309 3.69 -16.00 -7.24
CA TYR A 309 4.22 -15.41 -6.02
C TYR A 309 5.43 -16.20 -5.50
N ARG A 310 5.34 -17.53 -5.46
CA ARG A 310 6.47 -18.39 -5.05
C ARG A 310 7.64 -18.32 -6.02
N LEU A 311 7.40 -18.30 -7.33
CA LEU A 311 8.44 -18.13 -8.34
C LEU A 311 9.20 -16.82 -8.14
N ARG A 312 8.49 -15.74 -7.84
CA ARG A 312 9.09 -14.45 -7.58
C ARG A 312 10.00 -14.47 -6.34
N GLN A 313 9.58 -15.14 -5.26
CA GLN A 313 10.41 -15.33 -4.07
C GLN A 313 11.69 -16.15 -4.33
N LEU A 314 11.63 -17.12 -5.24
CA LEU A 314 12.76 -17.98 -5.58
C LEU A 314 13.77 -17.29 -6.53
N ARG A 315 13.35 -16.22 -7.22
CA ARG A 315 14.19 -15.48 -8.17
C ARG A 315 14.09 -13.96 -7.93
N PRO A 316 14.53 -13.43 -6.78
CA PRO A 316 14.38 -12.02 -6.45
C PRO A 316 15.20 -11.08 -7.36
N ASP A 317 16.34 -11.55 -7.87
CA ASP A 317 17.29 -10.70 -8.62
C ASP A 317 17.01 -10.65 -10.14
N SER A 318 16.10 -11.49 -10.66
CA SER A 318 15.71 -11.42 -12.07
C SER A 318 14.71 -10.29 -12.29
N GLY A 319 15.04 -9.36 -13.19
CA GLY A 319 14.13 -8.26 -13.59
C GLY A 319 12.83 -8.76 -14.23
N ASP A 320 12.93 -9.83 -15.03
CA ASP A 320 11.77 -10.61 -15.48
C ASP A 320 11.88 -12.04 -14.93
N THR A 321 10.98 -12.38 -14.00
CA THR A 321 10.91 -13.71 -13.37
C THR A 321 10.67 -14.83 -14.38
N LEU A 322 10.02 -14.56 -15.52
CA LEU A 322 9.62 -15.55 -16.52
C LEU A 322 10.65 -15.78 -17.63
N GLU A 323 11.51 -14.80 -17.93
CA GLU A 323 12.48 -14.89 -19.04
C GLU A 323 13.40 -16.11 -18.90
N GLY A 324 13.80 -16.45 -17.67
CA GLY A 324 14.67 -17.60 -17.39
C GLY A 324 13.95 -18.94 -17.16
N LEU A 325 12.65 -19.07 -17.45
CA LEU A 325 11.92 -20.33 -17.26
C LEU A 325 11.59 -20.99 -18.60
N PRO A 326 11.69 -22.34 -18.71
CA PRO A 326 11.37 -23.09 -19.92
C PRO A 326 9.84 -23.23 -20.11
N LEU A 327 9.13 -22.10 -20.12
CA LEU A 327 7.69 -22.04 -20.32
C LEU A 327 7.37 -21.69 -21.78
N PRO A 328 6.29 -22.27 -22.37
CA PRO A 328 5.82 -21.88 -23.69
C PRO A 328 5.57 -20.36 -23.78
N PRO A 329 5.93 -19.68 -24.89
CA PRO A 329 5.76 -18.23 -25.01
C PRO A 329 4.34 -17.73 -24.73
N GLY A 330 3.32 -18.46 -25.20
CA GLY A 330 1.93 -18.12 -24.93
C GLY A 330 1.57 -18.15 -23.44
N LEU A 331 2.14 -19.10 -22.67
CA LEU A 331 1.94 -19.14 -21.22
C LEU A 331 2.66 -17.97 -20.53
N LYS A 332 3.89 -17.63 -20.96
CA LYS A 332 4.59 -16.46 -20.43
C LYS A 332 3.77 -15.18 -20.62
N GLN A 333 3.22 -14.98 -21.83
CA GLN A 333 2.40 -13.82 -22.14
C GLN A 333 1.12 -13.77 -21.28
N VAL A 334 0.43 -14.90 -21.11
CA VAL A 334 -0.77 -14.96 -20.25
C VAL A 334 -0.44 -14.66 -18.79
N LEU A 335 0.66 -15.19 -18.27
CA LEU A 335 1.11 -14.93 -16.89
C LEU A 335 1.51 -13.47 -16.70
N HIS A 336 2.23 -12.88 -17.66
CA HIS A 336 2.59 -11.47 -17.63
C HIS A 336 1.35 -10.58 -17.65
N HIS A 337 0.39 -10.86 -18.54
CA HIS A 337 -0.83 -10.05 -18.66
C HIS A 337 -1.71 -10.12 -17.40
N LYS A 338 -1.85 -11.30 -16.78
CA LYS A 338 -2.74 -11.48 -15.62
C LYS A 338 -2.07 -11.20 -14.27
N LEU A 339 -0.79 -11.51 -14.15
CA LEU A 339 -0.04 -11.56 -12.88
C LEU A 339 1.34 -10.91 -13.00
N GLY A 340 1.60 -10.11 -14.03
CA GLY A 340 2.88 -9.40 -14.22
C GLY A 340 3.24 -8.55 -13.01
N TRP A 341 2.24 -7.92 -12.38
CA TRP A 341 2.43 -7.18 -11.13
C TRP A 341 2.98 -8.07 -10.00
N VAL A 342 2.56 -9.33 -9.88
CA VAL A 342 3.09 -10.28 -8.89
C VAL A 342 4.53 -10.63 -9.19
N LEU A 343 4.84 -10.80 -10.47
CA LEU A 343 6.15 -11.20 -10.97
C LEU A 343 7.18 -10.05 -10.94
N SER A 344 6.74 -8.82 -10.67
CA SER A 344 7.60 -7.66 -10.45
C SER A 344 7.74 -7.25 -8.98
N MET A 345 6.91 -7.79 -8.06
CA MET A 345 7.03 -7.50 -6.62
C MET A 345 8.31 -8.09 -6.02
N SER A 346 9.20 -7.26 -5.48
CA SER A 346 10.44 -7.71 -4.83
C SER A 346 10.32 -7.68 -3.31
N CYS A 347 9.74 -8.69 -2.66
CA CYS A 347 9.86 -8.83 -1.19
C CYS A 347 10.97 -9.83 -0.86
N ALA A 348 12.17 -9.33 -0.58
CA ALA A 348 13.16 -10.13 0.15
C ALA A 348 12.58 -10.43 1.54
N HIS A 349 12.77 -11.65 2.04
CA HIS A 349 12.49 -11.94 3.45
C HIS A 349 13.42 -11.07 4.30
N HIS A 350 12.93 -9.92 4.74
CA HIS A 350 13.59 -9.12 5.76
C HIS A 350 13.51 -9.92 7.06
N GLN A 351 14.63 -10.53 7.45
CA GLN A 351 14.83 -10.89 8.85
C GLN A 351 14.70 -9.60 9.67
N PRO A 352 14.05 -9.65 10.85
CA PRO A 352 14.03 -8.50 11.76
C PRO A 352 15.48 -8.07 12.04
N PRO A 353 15.75 -6.75 12.20
CA PRO A 353 17.09 -6.27 12.43
C PRO A 353 17.68 -6.96 13.66
N THR A 354 18.77 -7.70 13.45
CA THR A 354 19.57 -8.26 14.53
C THR A 354 20.04 -7.10 15.40
N PRO A 355 19.92 -7.16 16.73
CA PRO A 355 20.46 -6.11 17.59
C PRO A 355 21.96 -5.95 17.29
N ALA A 356 22.38 -4.70 17.11
CA ALA A 356 23.75 -4.37 16.74
C ALA A 356 24.75 -5.06 17.70
N PRO A 357 25.85 -5.65 17.18
CA PRO A 357 26.89 -6.16 18.05
C PRO A 357 27.45 -5.01 18.87
N SER A 358 27.48 -5.19 20.19
CA SER A 358 28.19 -4.30 21.12
C SER A 358 29.62 -4.08 20.61
N PRO A 359 30.13 -2.84 20.58
CA PRO A 359 31.46 -2.57 20.06
C PRO A 359 32.50 -3.39 20.83
N LEU A 360 33.38 -4.04 20.07
CA LEU A 360 34.58 -4.71 20.57
C LEU A 360 35.37 -3.71 21.41
N ALA A 361 35.72 -4.11 22.63
CA ALA A 361 36.56 -3.32 23.51
C ALA A 361 37.95 -3.15 22.88
N ASP A 362 38.35 -1.92 22.60
CA ASP A 362 39.73 -1.57 22.27
C ASP A 362 40.65 -1.83 23.48
N PRO A 363 41.83 -2.47 23.30
CA PRO A 363 42.71 -2.87 24.41
C PRO A 363 43.59 -1.74 24.96
N SER A 364 43.19 -0.47 24.82
CA SER A 364 44.01 0.67 25.24
C SER A 364 43.21 1.77 25.96
N SER A 365 42.65 1.45 27.13
CA SER A 365 42.31 2.48 28.11
C SER A 365 42.40 1.95 29.55
N PRO A 366 42.76 2.80 30.55
CA PRO A 366 43.17 2.35 31.87
C PRO A 366 41.97 1.94 32.74
N GLU A 367 42.10 0.82 33.46
CA GLU A 367 41.09 0.24 34.34
C GLU A 367 40.45 1.23 35.35
N PRO A 368 39.12 1.25 35.49
CA PRO A 368 38.49 1.63 36.73
C PRO A 368 38.25 0.39 37.62
N ARG A 369 38.70 0.52 38.87
CA ARG A 369 38.79 -0.49 39.92
C ARG A 369 37.47 -1.23 40.21
N ARG A 370 37.59 -2.54 40.45
CA ARG A 370 36.55 -3.46 40.94
C ARG A 370 35.84 -2.94 42.20
N CYS A 371 34.55 -2.61 42.11
CA CYS A 371 33.66 -2.57 43.27
C CYS A 371 33.12 -3.97 43.56
N GLN A 372 33.59 -4.59 44.65
CA GLN A 372 33.07 -5.85 45.17
C GLN A 372 31.64 -5.64 45.73
N ARG A 373 30.63 -6.24 45.11
CA ARG A 373 29.27 -6.32 45.66
C ARG A 373 29.24 -7.32 46.84
N LYS A 374 29.01 -6.79 48.04
CA LYS A 374 28.74 -7.58 49.25
C LYS A 374 27.41 -8.34 49.13
N ARG A 375 27.48 -9.63 49.44
CA ARG A 375 26.40 -10.60 49.52
C ARG A 375 25.56 -10.31 50.78
N CYS A 376 24.32 -9.83 50.63
CA CYS A 376 23.39 -9.74 51.77
C CYS A 376 22.56 -11.02 51.85
N ARG A 377 22.62 -11.64 53.03
CA ARG A 377 21.94 -12.88 53.43
C ARG A 377 20.54 -12.48 53.95
N ARG A 378 19.52 -13.29 53.62
CA ARG A 378 18.18 -13.19 54.21
C ARG A 378 18.23 -13.46 55.72
N THR A 379 17.56 -12.61 56.48
CA THR A 379 16.81 -12.92 57.70
C THR A 379 15.54 -12.11 57.67
#